data_AF-A0A150SL02-F1
#
_entry.id   AF-A0A150SL02-F1
#
_cell.length_a   1.000
_cell.length_b   1.000
_cell.length_c   1.000
_cell.angle_alpha   90.00
_cell.angle_beta   90.00
_cell.angle_gamma   90.00
#
_symmetry.space_group_name_H-M   'P 1'
#
loop_
_entity.id
_entity.type
_entity.pdbx_description
1 polymer ?
#
loop_
_entity_poly.entity_id
_entity_poly.type
_entity_poly.pdbx_seq_one_letter_code
_entity_poly.pdbx_strand_id
1 'polypeptide(L)'
;ARASRGARDRAAGQRALLVLEDADVILKPLEGADEGERTAAQRLWTALGRACDDGLISVVVTSLSGFALGEAKIAGWVNPLANKVHMLPIPPLALADVQRMLTELGMQINVRFDAHAIARAHEITAGNVYALRRLCGYVVSRRRRSTPQGPLGEIRIEKRHLVEGARDLAAMGETFNTSVLPWLDATEKLVLEAVATRRPRNVRGVQQALSGHDPGAVAAALDRLRRIGLVERQGEREQVAIPLLADWTRNNLQPTPGEATERRERQIRTLAIGCSITLLLFGGFALWSRPREAAWDAGGCRYEIDYPGRAAPGVEVSLYAFRTCAGPPGDGEVRLRARAGTLAQLGAQKAPSLVLHDKGLPDWQQQEIPAVLNGLGRSRFELDVIVGGEAGETLTVDYDWLAGVPELAKKLIAVASAIPAAIAALLAYGEEITALVRRLFGRQ
;
A
#
# COMPACT_ATOMS: atom_id res chain seq x y z
N ALA A 1 -10.81 -40.14 -55.70
CA ALA A 1 -10.99 -40.52 -54.28
C ALA A 1 -11.56 -39.39 -53.40
N ARG A 2 -11.04 -38.15 -53.43
CA ARG A 2 -11.62 -37.01 -52.66
C ARG A 2 -12.96 -36.48 -53.21
N ALA A 3 -13.11 -36.39 -54.53
CA ALA A 3 -14.36 -35.95 -55.17
C ALA A 3 -15.54 -36.90 -54.94
N SER A 4 -15.28 -38.19 -54.74
CA SER A 4 -16.30 -39.22 -54.51
C SER A 4 -16.76 -39.34 -53.04
N ARG A 5 -16.01 -38.75 -52.09
CA ARG A 5 -16.43 -38.66 -50.68
C ARG A 5 -17.42 -37.51 -50.47
N GLY A 6 -17.10 -36.33 -50.99
CA GLY A 6 -18.00 -35.16 -50.92
C GLY A 6 -19.34 -35.35 -51.64
N ALA A 7 -19.41 -36.24 -52.64
CA ALA A 7 -20.67 -36.61 -53.30
C ALA A 7 -21.49 -37.63 -52.49
N ARG A 8 -20.85 -38.49 -51.67
CA ARG A 8 -21.54 -39.43 -50.77
C ARG A 8 -22.06 -38.74 -49.51
N ASP A 9 -21.34 -37.77 -48.97
CA ASP A 9 -21.75 -37.05 -47.75
C ASP A 9 -22.99 -36.15 -48.02
N ARG A 10 -23.10 -35.58 -49.23
CA ARG A 10 -24.32 -34.85 -49.67
C ARG A 10 -25.55 -35.74 -49.81
N ALA A 11 -25.37 -37.01 -50.18
CA ALA A 11 -26.48 -37.97 -50.30
C ALA A 11 -27.01 -38.45 -48.94
N ALA A 12 -26.25 -38.24 -47.85
CA ALA A 12 -26.60 -38.62 -46.48
C ALA A 12 -27.20 -37.48 -45.63
N GLY A 13 -27.41 -36.29 -46.21
CA GLY A 13 -27.87 -35.12 -45.45
C GLY A 13 -26.88 -34.62 -44.40
N GLN A 14 -25.62 -35.05 -44.45
CA GLN A 14 -24.59 -34.61 -43.51
C GLN A 14 -24.02 -33.26 -43.96
N ARG A 15 -24.33 -32.21 -43.19
CA ARG A 15 -23.74 -30.88 -43.35
C ARG A 15 -22.33 -30.87 -42.75
N ALA A 16 -21.37 -30.24 -43.44
CA ALA A 16 -20.04 -30.06 -42.86
C ALA A 16 -20.10 -29.04 -41.71
N LEU A 17 -19.44 -29.33 -40.58
CA LEU A 17 -19.36 -28.43 -39.43
C LEU A 17 -18.00 -27.72 -39.43
N LEU A 18 -18.02 -26.39 -39.45
CA LEU A 18 -16.86 -25.53 -39.26
C LEU A 18 -16.90 -24.95 -37.84
N VAL A 19 -15.87 -25.23 -37.04
CA VAL A 19 -15.70 -24.64 -35.71
C VAL A 19 -14.59 -23.61 -35.77
N LEU A 20 -14.91 -22.36 -35.43
CA LEU A 20 -13.98 -21.24 -35.33
C LEU A 20 -13.77 -20.93 -33.84
N GLU A 21 -12.68 -21.43 -33.29
CA GLU A 21 -12.30 -21.16 -31.90
C GLU A 21 -11.58 -19.81 -31.79
N ASP A 22 -11.93 -19.02 -30.76
CA ASP A 22 -11.36 -17.71 -30.46
C ASP A 22 -11.34 -16.77 -31.69
N ALA A 23 -12.49 -16.69 -32.36
CA ALA A 23 -12.66 -15.97 -33.62
C ALA A 23 -12.54 -14.43 -33.49
N ASP A 24 -12.19 -13.90 -32.32
CA ASP A 24 -11.94 -12.47 -32.09
C ASP A 24 -10.92 -11.88 -33.07
N VAL A 25 -9.94 -12.67 -33.53
CA VAL A 25 -8.94 -12.24 -34.54
C VAL A 25 -9.56 -11.88 -35.89
N ILE A 26 -10.67 -12.51 -36.28
CA ILE A 26 -11.39 -12.23 -37.53
C ILE A 26 -12.68 -11.42 -37.31
N LEU A 27 -13.08 -11.20 -36.06
CA LEU A 27 -14.21 -10.33 -35.68
C LEU A 27 -13.75 -8.89 -35.44
N LYS A 28 -12.64 -8.69 -34.73
CA LYS A 28 -12.09 -7.36 -34.43
C LYS A 28 -11.94 -6.46 -35.67
N PRO A 29 -11.49 -6.96 -36.84
CA PRO A 29 -11.38 -6.12 -38.02
C PRO A 29 -12.72 -5.52 -38.50
N LEU A 30 -13.88 -6.10 -38.16
CA LEU A 30 -15.19 -5.55 -38.55
C LEU A 30 -15.44 -4.16 -37.98
N GLU A 31 -14.86 -3.86 -36.81
CA GLU A 31 -14.97 -2.59 -36.10
C GLU A 31 -13.66 -1.78 -36.15
N GLY A 32 -12.59 -2.36 -36.72
CA GLY A 32 -11.26 -1.78 -36.77
C GLY A 32 -11.14 -0.61 -37.77
N ALA A 33 -10.13 0.24 -37.59
CA ALA A 33 -9.89 1.42 -38.42
C ALA A 33 -9.37 1.11 -39.84
N ASP A 34 -8.76 -0.06 -40.06
CA ASP A 34 -8.24 -0.48 -41.37
C ASP A 34 -9.37 -0.91 -42.31
N GLU A 35 -9.60 -0.12 -43.37
CA GLU A 35 -10.66 -0.37 -44.35
C GLU A 35 -10.45 -1.67 -45.14
N GLY A 36 -9.20 -2.04 -45.42
CA GLY A 36 -8.86 -3.24 -46.18
C GLY A 36 -9.15 -4.51 -45.38
N GLU A 37 -8.68 -4.56 -44.14
CA GLU A 37 -8.98 -5.66 -43.22
C GLU A 37 -10.48 -5.75 -42.93
N ARG A 38 -11.14 -4.60 -42.71
CA ARG A 38 -12.59 -4.54 -42.49
C ARG A 38 -13.35 -5.11 -43.68
N THR A 39 -13.00 -4.70 -44.90
CA THR A 39 -13.64 -5.21 -46.13
C THR A 39 -13.41 -6.70 -46.31
N ALA A 40 -12.21 -7.21 -46.02
CA ALA A 40 -11.90 -8.63 -46.09
C ALA A 40 -12.73 -9.45 -45.08
N ALA A 41 -12.84 -8.96 -43.84
CA ALA A 41 -13.68 -9.59 -42.81
C ALA A 41 -15.17 -9.59 -43.21
N GLN A 42 -15.70 -8.47 -43.71
CA GLN A 42 -17.08 -8.40 -44.19
C GLN A 42 -17.36 -9.40 -45.32
N ARG A 43 -16.42 -9.56 -46.27
CA ARG A 43 -16.53 -10.55 -47.34
C ARG A 43 -16.54 -11.98 -46.80
N LEU A 44 -15.65 -12.30 -45.87
CA LEU A 44 -15.59 -13.61 -45.22
C LEU A 44 -16.90 -13.95 -44.52
N TRP A 45 -17.38 -13.07 -43.63
CA TRP A 45 -18.61 -13.29 -42.86
C TRP A 45 -19.85 -13.38 -43.77
N THR A 46 -19.90 -12.57 -44.83
CA THR A 46 -20.96 -12.68 -45.85
C THR A 46 -20.92 -14.03 -46.57
N ALA A 47 -19.74 -14.51 -46.96
CA ALA A 47 -19.58 -15.78 -47.63
C ALA A 47 -19.97 -16.96 -46.73
N LEU A 48 -19.58 -16.92 -45.44
CA LEU A 48 -19.98 -17.92 -44.45
C LEU A 48 -21.50 -17.93 -44.26
N GLY A 49 -22.13 -16.76 -44.18
CA GLY A 49 -23.60 -16.64 -44.10
C GLY A 49 -24.31 -17.31 -45.27
N ARG A 50 -23.85 -17.03 -46.50
CA ARG A 50 -24.41 -17.66 -47.72
C ARG A 50 -24.19 -19.18 -47.72
N ALA A 51 -23.00 -19.64 -47.36
CA ALA A 51 -22.71 -21.08 -47.30
C ALA A 51 -23.59 -21.82 -46.26
N CYS A 52 -23.95 -21.15 -45.16
CA CYS A 52 -24.93 -21.66 -44.20
C CYS A 52 -26.36 -21.69 -44.77
N ASP A 53 -26.80 -20.62 -45.46
CA ASP A 53 -28.13 -20.55 -46.08
C ASP A 53 -28.31 -21.64 -47.14
N ASP A 54 -27.28 -21.88 -47.94
CA ASP A 54 -27.24 -22.92 -48.98
C ASP A 54 -27.17 -24.34 -48.39
N GLY A 55 -27.09 -24.47 -47.05
CA GLY A 55 -27.00 -25.74 -46.35
C GLY A 55 -25.68 -26.49 -46.57
N LEU A 56 -24.64 -25.81 -47.08
CA LEU A 56 -23.34 -26.40 -47.37
C LEU A 56 -22.55 -26.69 -46.09
N ILE A 57 -22.62 -25.76 -45.14
CA ILE A 57 -21.92 -25.84 -43.85
C ILE A 57 -22.81 -25.41 -42.69
N SER A 58 -22.44 -25.81 -41.48
CA SER A 58 -22.88 -25.19 -40.23
C SER A 58 -21.64 -24.61 -39.56
N VAL A 59 -21.77 -23.42 -38.97
CA VAL A 59 -20.63 -22.72 -38.36
C VAL A 59 -20.90 -22.53 -36.87
N VAL A 60 -19.95 -22.95 -36.04
CA VAL A 60 -19.92 -22.66 -34.60
C VAL A 60 -18.75 -21.73 -34.35
N VAL A 61 -19.01 -20.64 -33.64
CA VAL A 61 -18.03 -19.60 -33.35
C VAL A 61 -17.91 -19.44 -31.84
N THR A 62 -16.70 -19.53 -31.30
CA THR A 62 -16.42 -19.08 -29.93
C THR A 62 -15.70 -17.74 -30.00
N SER A 63 -16.17 -16.76 -29.22
CA SER A 63 -15.58 -15.42 -29.19
C SER A 63 -16.10 -14.61 -28.01
N LEU A 64 -15.28 -13.66 -27.55
CA LEU A 64 -15.69 -12.59 -26.63
C LEU A 64 -16.54 -11.52 -27.35
N SER A 65 -16.20 -11.19 -28.59
CA SER A 65 -16.88 -10.18 -29.42
C SER A 65 -17.98 -10.76 -30.31
N GLY A 66 -18.34 -12.03 -30.12
CA GLY A 66 -19.32 -12.73 -30.97
C GLY A 66 -20.70 -12.08 -31.00
N PHE A 67 -21.04 -11.27 -30.00
CA PHE A 67 -22.29 -10.50 -29.95
C PHE A 67 -22.43 -9.52 -31.13
N ALA A 68 -21.32 -9.03 -31.69
CA ALA A 68 -21.34 -8.08 -32.81
C ALA A 68 -22.03 -8.68 -34.04
N LEU A 69 -21.90 -10.00 -34.26
CA LEU A 69 -22.54 -10.69 -35.37
C LEU A 69 -24.08 -10.70 -35.29
N GLY A 70 -24.66 -10.44 -34.12
CA GLY A 70 -26.10 -10.28 -33.94
C GLY A 70 -26.60 -8.85 -34.20
N GLU A 71 -25.70 -7.88 -34.39
CA GLU A 71 -26.10 -6.49 -34.62
C GLU A 71 -26.57 -6.26 -36.05
N ALA A 72 -27.62 -5.45 -36.23
CA ALA A 72 -28.13 -5.11 -37.56
C ALA A 72 -27.11 -4.32 -38.41
N LYS A 73 -26.24 -3.54 -37.76
CA LYS A 73 -25.17 -2.77 -38.40
C LYS A 73 -23.91 -2.81 -37.55
N ILE A 74 -22.76 -3.02 -38.18
CA ILE A 74 -21.44 -3.00 -37.55
C ILE A 74 -20.60 -1.96 -38.28
N ALA A 75 -20.15 -0.89 -37.60
CA ALA A 75 -19.38 0.20 -38.20
C ALA A 75 -19.96 0.73 -39.55
N GLY A 76 -21.29 0.83 -39.64
CA GLY A 76 -22.00 1.29 -40.84
C GLY A 76 -22.28 0.22 -41.90
N TRP A 77 -21.65 -0.96 -41.81
CA TRP A 77 -21.95 -2.11 -42.66
C TRP A 77 -23.26 -2.77 -42.26
N VAL A 78 -24.15 -3.01 -43.23
CA VAL A 78 -25.39 -3.77 -43.01
C VAL A 78 -25.03 -5.25 -42.87
N ASN A 79 -25.17 -5.78 -41.66
CA ASN A 79 -24.75 -7.12 -41.33
C ASN A 79 -25.78 -8.16 -41.82
N PRO A 80 -25.44 -9.02 -42.82
CA PRO A 80 -26.35 -10.02 -43.35
C PRO A 80 -26.59 -11.19 -42.37
N LEU A 81 -25.84 -11.26 -41.28
CA LEU A 81 -25.90 -12.32 -40.27
C LEU A 81 -26.81 -11.98 -39.09
N ALA A 82 -27.24 -10.72 -38.95
CA ALA A 82 -27.96 -10.22 -37.76
C ALA A 82 -29.17 -11.07 -37.36
N ASN A 83 -29.91 -11.59 -38.36
CA ASN A 83 -31.10 -12.43 -38.15
C ASN A 83 -30.84 -13.94 -38.33
N LYS A 84 -29.57 -14.34 -38.47
CA LYS A 84 -29.16 -15.71 -38.80
C LYS A 84 -28.32 -16.36 -37.70
N VAL A 85 -27.69 -15.54 -36.86
CA VAL A 85 -26.80 -16.03 -35.81
C VAL A 85 -27.62 -16.37 -34.57
N HIS A 86 -27.46 -17.59 -34.09
CA HIS A 86 -27.94 -17.99 -32.77
C HIS A 86 -26.82 -17.77 -31.76
N MET A 87 -27.00 -16.80 -30.87
CA MET A 87 -26.03 -16.48 -29.82
C MET A 87 -26.34 -17.27 -28.56
N LEU A 88 -25.36 -18.03 -28.07
CA LEU A 88 -25.42 -18.74 -26.81
C LEU A 88 -24.45 -18.08 -25.80
N PRO A 89 -24.93 -17.17 -24.93
CA PRO A 89 -24.07 -16.61 -23.89
C PRO A 89 -23.70 -17.70 -22.89
N ILE A 90 -22.41 -17.78 -22.54
CA ILE A 90 -21.91 -18.69 -21.50
C ILE A 90 -21.77 -17.88 -20.21
N PRO A 91 -22.68 -18.04 -19.23
CA PRO A 91 -22.59 -17.30 -17.98
C PRO A 91 -21.45 -17.83 -17.09
N PRO A 92 -21.00 -17.04 -16.10
CA PRO A 92 -20.14 -17.55 -15.04
C PRO A 92 -20.81 -18.70 -14.26
N LEU A 93 -19.99 -19.56 -13.65
CA LEU A 93 -20.50 -20.69 -12.86
C LEU A 93 -21.22 -20.20 -11.61
N ALA A 94 -22.41 -20.72 -11.35
CA ALA A 94 -23.08 -20.50 -10.08
C ALA A 94 -22.31 -21.18 -8.94
N LEU A 95 -22.56 -20.74 -7.70
CA LEU A 95 -21.90 -21.30 -6.51
C LEU A 95 -22.03 -22.84 -6.42
N ALA A 96 -23.19 -23.39 -6.78
CA ALA A 96 -23.41 -24.85 -6.77
C ALA A 96 -22.52 -25.58 -7.80
N ASP A 97 -22.31 -25.00 -8.97
CA ASP A 97 -21.44 -25.56 -10.01
C ASP A 97 -19.96 -25.41 -9.65
N VAL A 98 -19.58 -24.28 -9.03
CA VAL A 98 -18.24 -24.11 -8.44
C VAL A 98 -17.98 -25.15 -7.35
N GLN A 99 -18.95 -25.39 -6.47
CA GLN A 99 -18.85 -26.42 -5.44
C GLN A 99 -18.66 -27.81 -6.06
N ARG A 100 -19.47 -28.18 -7.05
CA ARG A 100 -19.35 -29.46 -7.75
C ARG A 100 -17.98 -29.61 -8.40
N MET A 101 -17.57 -28.62 -9.18
CA MET A 101 -16.29 -28.62 -9.89
C MET A 101 -15.10 -28.73 -8.93
N LEU A 102 -15.05 -27.91 -7.87
CA LEU A 102 -13.94 -27.95 -6.91
C LEU A 102 -13.92 -29.23 -6.08
N THR A 103 -15.08 -29.81 -5.78
CA THR A 103 -15.15 -31.10 -5.05
C THR A 103 -14.66 -32.24 -5.92
N GLU A 104 -15.14 -32.35 -7.16
CA GLU A 104 -14.78 -33.43 -8.09
C GLU A 104 -13.31 -33.34 -8.52
N LEU A 105 -12.85 -32.15 -8.94
CA LEU A 105 -11.44 -31.95 -9.33
C LEU A 105 -10.51 -32.07 -8.12
N GLY A 106 -10.93 -31.56 -6.95
CA GLY A 106 -10.16 -31.65 -5.72
C GLY A 106 -9.92 -33.10 -5.30
N MET A 107 -10.96 -33.94 -5.34
CA MET A 107 -10.87 -35.37 -5.04
C MET A 107 -9.82 -36.09 -5.90
N GLN A 108 -9.74 -35.78 -7.20
CA GLN A 108 -8.77 -36.41 -8.12
C GLN A 108 -7.31 -36.13 -7.75
N ILE A 109 -7.06 -35.03 -7.03
CA ILE A 109 -5.72 -34.64 -6.60
C ILE A 109 -5.56 -34.67 -5.08
N ASN A 110 -6.44 -35.32 -4.33
CA ASN A 110 -6.39 -35.36 -2.86
C ASN A 110 -6.40 -33.96 -2.19
N VAL A 111 -7.20 -33.04 -2.73
CA VAL A 111 -7.43 -31.70 -2.20
C VAL A 111 -8.88 -31.60 -1.75
N ARG A 112 -9.11 -31.08 -0.54
CA ARG A 112 -10.44 -30.77 -0.02
C ARG A 112 -10.57 -29.27 0.25
N PHE A 113 -11.61 -28.67 -0.29
CA PHE A 113 -11.99 -27.29 0.02
C PHE A 113 -13.08 -27.32 1.09
N ASP A 114 -12.92 -26.52 2.14
CA ASP A 114 -14.02 -26.30 3.07
C ASP A 114 -15.14 -25.46 2.41
N ALA A 115 -16.36 -25.54 2.95
CA ALA A 115 -17.51 -24.85 2.36
C ALA A 115 -17.30 -23.31 2.30
N HIS A 116 -16.61 -22.75 3.30
CA HIS A 116 -16.30 -21.32 3.34
C HIS A 116 -15.25 -20.90 2.30
N ALA A 117 -14.30 -21.77 1.95
CA ALA A 117 -13.35 -21.57 0.87
C ALA A 117 -14.06 -21.64 -0.47
N ILE A 118 -14.97 -22.60 -0.68
CA ILE A 118 -15.76 -22.67 -1.93
C ILE A 118 -16.57 -21.39 -2.12
N ALA A 119 -17.30 -20.95 -1.09
CA ALA A 119 -18.05 -19.71 -1.12
C ALA A 119 -17.14 -18.50 -1.40
N ARG A 120 -15.97 -18.45 -0.74
CA ARG A 120 -15.00 -17.36 -0.94
C ARG A 120 -14.36 -17.39 -2.33
N ALA A 121 -14.12 -18.57 -2.90
CA ALA A 121 -13.61 -18.73 -4.26
C ALA A 121 -14.60 -18.11 -5.25
N HIS A 122 -15.87 -18.51 -5.16
CA HIS A 122 -16.94 -17.97 -5.98
C HIS A 122 -17.08 -16.45 -5.81
N GLU A 123 -17.04 -15.94 -4.57
CA GLU A 123 -17.12 -14.49 -4.31
C GLU A 123 -15.97 -13.71 -4.96
N ILE A 124 -14.73 -14.20 -4.85
CA ILE A 124 -13.54 -13.51 -5.39
C ILE A 124 -13.51 -13.59 -6.93
N THR A 125 -13.96 -14.69 -7.50
CA THR A 125 -13.82 -14.96 -8.95
C THR A 125 -15.11 -14.70 -9.71
N ALA A 126 -16.21 -14.39 -9.02
CA ALA A 126 -17.56 -14.30 -9.57
C ALA A 126 -17.94 -15.49 -10.46
N GLY A 127 -17.49 -16.70 -10.11
CA GLY A 127 -17.74 -17.90 -10.93
C GLY A 127 -16.98 -17.97 -12.26
N ASN A 128 -16.11 -17.00 -12.58
CA ASN A 128 -15.30 -17.05 -13.79
C ASN A 128 -14.31 -18.22 -13.74
N VAL A 129 -14.41 -19.15 -14.69
CA VAL A 129 -13.65 -20.40 -14.72
C VAL A 129 -12.13 -20.16 -14.76
N TYR A 130 -11.67 -19.18 -15.53
CA TYR A 130 -10.24 -18.85 -15.62
C TYR A 130 -9.71 -18.34 -14.28
N ALA A 131 -10.37 -17.34 -13.70
CA ALA A 131 -9.99 -16.76 -12.41
C ALA A 131 -10.03 -17.82 -11.29
N LEU A 132 -11.04 -18.69 -11.30
CA LEU A 132 -11.20 -19.79 -10.35
C LEU A 132 -10.08 -20.83 -10.46
N ARG A 133 -9.74 -21.26 -11.68
CA ARG A 133 -8.63 -22.18 -11.95
C ARG A 133 -7.29 -21.57 -11.54
N ARG A 134 -7.06 -20.30 -11.85
CA ARG A 134 -5.83 -19.58 -11.45
C ARG A 134 -5.70 -19.49 -9.93
N LEU A 135 -6.75 -19.03 -9.24
CA LEU A 135 -6.76 -18.89 -7.79
C LEU A 135 -6.55 -20.23 -7.08
N CYS A 136 -7.38 -21.23 -7.40
CA CYS A 136 -7.31 -22.53 -6.76
C CYS A 136 -6.00 -23.25 -7.08
N GLY A 137 -5.56 -23.21 -8.36
CA GLY A 137 -4.29 -23.80 -8.78
C GLY A 137 -3.08 -23.17 -8.08
N TYR A 138 -3.06 -21.84 -7.95
CA TYR A 138 -2.02 -21.13 -7.20
C TYR A 138 -1.98 -21.56 -5.73
N VAL A 139 -3.14 -21.53 -5.06
CA VAL A 139 -3.26 -21.88 -3.64
C VAL A 139 -2.87 -23.33 -3.37
N VAL A 140 -3.36 -24.27 -4.19
CA VAL A 140 -3.00 -25.70 -4.08
C VAL A 140 -1.51 -25.91 -4.29
N SER A 141 -0.91 -25.27 -5.31
CA SER A 141 0.52 -25.39 -5.60
C SER A 141 1.39 -24.81 -4.48
N ARG A 142 0.95 -23.70 -3.86
CA ARG A 142 1.63 -23.09 -2.71
C ARG A 142 1.52 -23.98 -1.47
N ARG A 143 0.36 -24.60 -1.23
CA ARG A 143 0.15 -25.52 -0.11
C ARG A 143 0.93 -26.82 -0.28
N ARG A 144 1.01 -27.40 -1.47
CA ARG A 144 1.87 -28.58 -1.74
C ARG A 144 3.33 -28.33 -1.39
N ARG A 145 3.86 -27.17 -1.79
CA ARG A 145 5.26 -26.81 -1.54
C ARG A 145 5.58 -26.55 -0.06
N SER A 146 4.58 -26.18 0.75
CA SER A 146 4.76 -25.83 2.16
C SER A 146 4.37 -26.93 3.14
N THR A 147 3.77 -28.03 2.67
CA THR A 147 3.29 -29.11 3.56
C THR A 147 4.37 -30.18 3.71
N PRO A 148 4.75 -30.57 4.94
CA PRO A 148 5.80 -31.58 5.18
C PRO A 148 5.41 -33.01 4.80
N GLN A 149 4.13 -33.26 4.49
CA GLN A 149 3.57 -34.60 4.21
C GLN A 149 3.82 -35.10 2.77
N GLY A 150 4.70 -34.43 2.01
CA GLY A 150 5.06 -34.80 0.64
C GLY A 150 3.98 -34.46 -0.41
N PRO A 151 4.25 -34.70 -1.69
CA PRO A 151 3.42 -34.23 -2.80
C PRO A 151 2.06 -34.94 -2.92
N LEU A 152 1.81 -36.03 -2.18
CA LEU A 152 0.57 -36.83 -2.25
C LEU A 152 -0.34 -36.71 -1.02
N GLY A 153 0.10 -35.97 0.01
CA GLY A 153 -0.69 -35.75 1.22
C GLY A 153 -2.02 -35.03 0.94
N GLU A 154 -3.02 -35.27 1.79
CA GLU A 154 -4.30 -34.55 1.72
C GLU A 154 -4.05 -33.07 2.02
N ILE A 155 -4.56 -32.19 1.14
CA ILE A 155 -4.47 -30.75 1.35
C ILE A 155 -5.84 -30.21 1.64
N ARG A 156 -5.96 -29.58 2.81
CA ARG A 156 -7.15 -28.81 3.17
C ARG A 156 -6.98 -27.35 2.81
N ILE A 157 -7.90 -26.84 2.00
CA ILE A 157 -7.98 -25.44 1.60
C ILE A 157 -9.09 -24.77 2.41
N GLU A 158 -8.68 -23.81 3.22
CA GLU A 158 -9.55 -22.96 4.02
C GLU A 158 -9.68 -21.57 3.41
N LYS A 159 -10.70 -20.82 3.85
CA LYS A 159 -10.95 -19.43 3.42
C LYS A 159 -9.69 -18.55 3.44
N ARG A 160 -8.86 -18.63 4.49
CA ARG A 160 -7.63 -17.83 4.63
C ARG A 160 -6.64 -18.05 3.47
N HIS A 161 -6.52 -19.28 2.98
CA HIS A 161 -5.60 -19.59 1.89
C HIS A 161 -6.04 -18.92 0.58
N LEU A 162 -7.36 -18.81 0.35
CA LEU A 162 -7.88 -18.09 -0.81
C LEU A 162 -7.74 -16.57 -0.69
N VAL A 163 -7.91 -16.02 0.51
CA VAL A 163 -7.68 -14.59 0.75
C VAL A 163 -6.22 -14.22 0.48
N GLU A 164 -5.28 -15.00 1.01
CA GLU A 164 -3.85 -14.81 0.73
C GLU A 164 -3.53 -15.01 -0.76
N GLY A 165 -4.02 -16.10 -1.36
CA GLY A 165 -3.78 -16.39 -2.77
C GLY A 165 -4.34 -15.32 -3.72
N ALA A 166 -5.51 -14.77 -3.41
CA ALA A 166 -6.09 -13.67 -4.18
C ALA A 166 -5.26 -12.40 -4.07
N ARG A 167 -4.81 -12.05 -2.86
CA ARG A 167 -3.91 -10.92 -2.64
C ARG A 167 -2.59 -11.06 -3.40
N ASP A 168 -2.01 -12.26 -3.38
CA ASP A 168 -0.77 -12.55 -4.10
C ASP A 168 -0.97 -12.45 -5.62
N LEU A 169 -2.01 -13.09 -6.15
CA LEU A 169 -2.32 -13.05 -7.58
C LEU A 169 -2.68 -11.66 -8.09
N ALA A 170 -3.41 -10.86 -7.29
CA ALA A 170 -3.70 -9.47 -7.60
C ALA A 170 -2.43 -8.61 -7.65
N ALA A 171 -1.37 -8.99 -6.93
CA ALA A 171 -0.09 -8.31 -6.97
C ALA A 171 0.87 -8.84 -8.05
N MET A 172 0.55 -9.96 -8.69
CA MET A 172 1.35 -10.54 -9.78
C MET A 172 0.92 -9.96 -11.12
N GLY A 173 1.82 -9.23 -11.78
CA GLY A 173 1.54 -8.59 -13.08
C GLY A 173 1.17 -9.55 -14.21
N GLU A 174 1.51 -10.84 -14.13
CA GLU A 174 1.26 -11.79 -15.21
C GLU A 174 -0.15 -12.41 -15.20
N THR A 175 -0.89 -12.33 -14.08
CA THR A 175 -2.12 -13.10 -13.83
C THR A 175 -3.18 -12.95 -14.92
N PHE A 176 -3.46 -11.71 -15.34
CA PHE A 176 -4.44 -11.40 -16.41
C PHE A 176 -3.81 -10.77 -17.65
N ASN A 177 -2.51 -10.50 -17.63
CA ASN A 177 -1.79 -9.87 -18.74
C ASN A 177 -1.75 -10.75 -19.99
N THR A 178 -1.79 -12.07 -19.82
CA THR A 178 -1.73 -13.04 -20.92
C THR A 178 -3.10 -13.53 -21.39
N SER A 179 -4.17 -13.25 -20.64
CA SER A 179 -5.50 -13.84 -20.87
C SER A 179 -6.62 -12.84 -21.09
N VAL A 180 -6.56 -11.65 -20.49
CA VAL A 180 -7.61 -10.61 -20.62
C VAL A 180 -7.07 -9.42 -21.39
N LEU A 181 -5.92 -8.88 -21.00
CA LEU A 181 -5.36 -7.67 -21.62
C LEU A 181 -5.08 -7.74 -23.13
N PRO A 182 -4.70 -8.88 -23.74
CA PRO A 182 -4.51 -8.95 -25.19
C PRO A 182 -5.80 -8.73 -25.97
N TRP A 183 -6.95 -8.95 -25.34
CA TRP A 183 -8.25 -8.80 -25.98
C TRP A 183 -8.78 -7.37 -25.90
N LEU A 184 -8.26 -6.56 -24.99
CA LEU A 184 -8.68 -5.18 -24.75
C LEU A 184 -7.81 -4.19 -25.51
N ASP A 185 -8.44 -3.17 -26.10
CA ASP A 185 -7.74 -2.01 -26.66
C ASP A 185 -7.22 -1.06 -25.55
N ALA A 186 -6.54 0.01 -25.95
CA ALA A 186 -5.96 0.97 -25.01
C ALA A 186 -7.04 1.74 -24.22
N THR A 187 -8.15 2.12 -24.86
CA THR A 187 -9.26 2.85 -24.24
C THR A 187 -10.02 1.96 -23.26
N GLU A 188 -10.25 0.69 -23.61
CA GLU A 188 -10.89 -0.30 -22.75
C GLU A 188 -10.06 -0.58 -21.50
N LYS A 189 -8.74 -0.63 -21.61
CA LYS A 189 -7.84 -0.75 -20.44
C LYS A 189 -7.99 0.44 -19.50
N LEU A 190 -8.05 1.65 -20.04
CA LEU A 190 -8.25 2.88 -19.26
C LEU A 190 -9.64 2.92 -18.60
N VAL A 191 -10.69 2.53 -19.33
CA VAL A 191 -12.05 2.46 -18.77
C VAL A 191 -12.14 1.39 -17.69
N LEU A 192 -11.53 0.22 -17.90
CA LEU A 192 -11.50 -0.86 -16.91
C LEU A 192 -10.78 -0.41 -15.62
N GLU A 193 -9.69 0.34 -15.74
CA GLU A 193 -8.99 0.95 -14.59
C GLU A 193 -9.88 1.95 -13.85
N ALA A 194 -10.49 2.89 -14.57
CA ALA A 194 -11.34 3.92 -13.98
C ALA A 194 -12.54 3.30 -13.25
N VAL A 195 -13.14 2.24 -13.81
CA VAL A 195 -14.23 1.48 -13.17
C VAL A 195 -13.74 0.71 -11.95
N ALA A 196 -12.59 0.01 -12.05
CA ALA A 196 -12.01 -0.77 -10.96
C ALA A 196 -11.70 0.08 -9.73
N THR A 197 -11.28 1.33 -9.93
CA THR A 197 -10.89 2.22 -8.84
C THR A 197 -12.02 3.10 -8.33
N ARG A 198 -12.78 3.77 -9.20
CA ARG A 198 -13.75 4.79 -8.79
C ARG A 198 -15.18 4.30 -8.59
N ARG A 199 -15.53 3.14 -9.17
CA ARG A 199 -16.89 2.58 -9.18
C ARG A 199 -17.96 3.65 -9.52
N PRO A 200 -17.88 4.26 -10.72
CA PRO A 200 -18.71 5.39 -11.10
C PRO A 200 -20.19 5.00 -11.18
N ARG A 201 -21.09 5.97 -10.98
CA ARG A 201 -22.54 5.71 -11.03
C ARG A 201 -23.11 5.56 -12.44
N ASN A 202 -22.41 6.13 -13.43
CA ASN A 202 -22.86 6.19 -14.81
C ASN A 202 -21.70 6.48 -15.76
N VAL A 203 -21.99 6.44 -17.06
CA VAL A 203 -21.05 6.75 -18.15
C VAL A 203 -20.39 8.12 -17.97
N ARG A 204 -21.16 9.14 -17.55
CA ARG A 204 -20.62 10.50 -17.32
C ARG A 204 -19.53 10.51 -16.25
N GLY A 205 -19.67 9.71 -15.20
CA GLY A 205 -18.66 9.55 -14.16
C GLY A 205 -17.35 8.94 -14.68
N VAL A 206 -17.44 7.98 -15.62
CA VAL A 206 -16.27 7.42 -16.31
C VAL A 206 -15.61 8.47 -17.21
N GLN A 207 -16.41 9.18 -18.02
CA GLN A 207 -15.92 10.25 -18.90
C GLN A 207 -15.23 11.38 -18.12
N GLN A 208 -15.78 11.74 -16.95
CA GLN A 208 -15.18 12.73 -16.07
C GLN A 208 -13.85 12.24 -15.48
N ALA A 209 -13.73 10.95 -15.15
CA ALA A 209 -12.48 10.37 -14.66
C ALA A 209 -11.39 10.33 -15.74
N LEU A 210 -11.79 10.18 -17.01
CA LEU A 210 -10.92 10.16 -18.18
C LEU A 210 -10.97 11.48 -18.96
N SER A 211 -11.06 12.61 -18.25
CA SER A 211 -11.07 13.93 -18.87
C SER A 211 -9.79 14.15 -19.68
N GLY A 212 -9.92 14.32 -21.00
CA GLY A 212 -8.80 14.38 -21.95
C GLY A 212 -8.83 13.29 -23.02
N HIS A 213 -9.68 12.27 -22.86
CA HIS A 213 -9.98 11.28 -23.89
C HIS A 213 -11.30 11.58 -24.60
N ASP A 214 -11.48 11.03 -25.81
CA ASP A 214 -12.72 11.18 -26.57
C ASP A 214 -13.92 10.58 -25.80
N PRO A 215 -14.93 11.38 -25.42
CA PRO A 215 -16.09 10.89 -24.68
C PRO A 215 -16.88 9.81 -25.42
N GLY A 216 -16.88 9.84 -26.77
CA GLY A 216 -17.51 8.84 -27.62
C GLY A 216 -16.83 7.48 -27.49
N ALA A 217 -15.51 7.45 -27.70
CA ALA A 217 -14.69 6.25 -27.51
C ALA A 217 -14.79 5.67 -26.08
N VAL A 218 -14.82 6.52 -25.05
CA VAL A 218 -14.99 6.07 -23.64
C VAL A 218 -16.35 5.39 -23.43
N ALA A 219 -17.43 5.95 -23.98
CA ALA A 219 -18.76 5.36 -23.86
C ALA A 219 -18.87 4.02 -24.61
N ALA A 220 -18.30 3.94 -25.81
CA ALA A 220 -18.26 2.71 -26.61
C ALA A 220 -17.44 1.61 -25.91
N ALA A 221 -16.27 1.97 -25.37
CA ALA A 221 -15.44 1.04 -24.60
C ALA A 221 -16.16 0.51 -23.35
N LEU A 222 -16.88 1.37 -22.61
CA LEU A 222 -17.68 0.90 -21.47
C LEU A 222 -18.80 -0.05 -21.89
N ASP A 223 -19.51 0.25 -23.00
CA ASP A 223 -20.56 -0.64 -23.51
C ASP A 223 -19.99 -2.00 -23.93
N ARG A 224 -18.85 -2.00 -24.64
CA ARG A 224 -18.14 -3.22 -25.03
C ARG A 224 -17.71 -4.04 -23.81
N LEU A 225 -17.09 -3.41 -22.80
CA LEU A 225 -16.69 -4.05 -21.54
C LEU A 225 -17.88 -4.69 -20.80
N ARG A 226 -19.08 -4.09 -20.87
CA ARG A 226 -20.30 -4.69 -20.31
C ARG A 226 -20.77 -5.90 -21.11
N ARG A 227 -20.76 -5.82 -22.44
CA ARG A 227 -21.19 -6.91 -23.30
C ARG A 227 -20.30 -8.15 -23.20
N ILE A 228 -18.98 -7.96 -23.05
CA ILE A 228 -18.05 -9.07 -22.80
C ILE A 228 -18.07 -9.56 -21.34
N GLY A 229 -18.88 -8.94 -20.47
CA GLY A 229 -19.04 -9.36 -19.07
C GLY A 229 -17.87 -9.03 -18.15
N LEU A 230 -17.00 -8.07 -18.51
CA LEU A 230 -15.92 -7.61 -17.62
C LEU A 230 -16.38 -6.48 -16.68
N VAL A 231 -17.38 -5.71 -17.09
CA VAL A 231 -18.01 -4.67 -16.27
C VAL A 231 -19.49 -5.00 -16.12
N GLU A 232 -20.01 -4.81 -14.92
CA GLU A 232 -21.43 -4.94 -14.65
C GLU A 232 -21.93 -3.75 -13.84
N ARG A 233 -23.24 -3.54 -13.90
CA ARG A 233 -23.90 -2.56 -13.05
C ARG A 233 -24.47 -3.28 -11.83
N GLN A 234 -23.85 -3.08 -10.67
CA GLN A 234 -24.31 -3.63 -9.41
C GLN A 234 -24.94 -2.50 -8.58
N GLY A 235 -26.27 -2.53 -8.45
CA GLY A 235 -27.04 -1.43 -7.89
C GLY A 235 -26.91 -0.17 -8.76
N GLU A 236 -26.45 0.94 -8.16
CA GLU A 236 -26.29 2.21 -8.87
C GLU A 236 -24.89 2.45 -9.44
N ARG A 237 -23.98 1.48 -9.36
CA ARG A 237 -22.56 1.68 -9.73
C ARG A 237 -22.07 0.66 -10.74
N GLU A 238 -21.21 1.13 -11.64
CA GLU A 238 -20.39 0.30 -12.50
C GLU A 238 -19.27 -0.32 -11.67
N GLN A 239 -19.08 -1.63 -11.82
CA GLN A 239 -18.03 -2.39 -11.15
C GLN A 239 -17.44 -3.41 -12.11
N VAL A 240 -16.18 -3.77 -11.89
CA VAL A 240 -15.59 -4.91 -12.60
C VAL A 240 -16.24 -6.19 -12.07
N ALA A 241 -16.83 -6.97 -12.96
CA ALA A 241 -17.66 -8.14 -12.63
C ALA A 241 -16.88 -9.22 -11.86
N ILE A 242 -15.55 -9.30 -12.06
CA ILE A 242 -14.68 -10.26 -11.37
C ILE A 242 -13.87 -9.51 -10.31
N PRO A 243 -14.13 -9.68 -9.01
CA PRO A 243 -13.41 -8.95 -7.96
C PRO A 243 -11.89 -9.14 -8.00
N LEU A 244 -11.40 -10.35 -8.27
CA LEU A 244 -9.96 -10.60 -8.45
C LEU A 244 -9.35 -9.79 -9.60
N LEU A 245 -10.08 -9.61 -10.69
CA LEU A 245 -9.65 -8.77 -11.80
C LEU A 245 -9.67 -7.30 -11.39
N ALA A 246 -10.67 -6.86 -10.63
CA ALA A 246 -10.74 -5.50 -10.11
C ALA A 246 -9.51 -5.17 -9.25
N ASP A 247 -9.16 -6.07 -8.31
CA ASP A 247 -8.00 -5.94 -7.44
C ASP A 247 -6.70 -5.93 -8.24
N TRP A 248 -6.59 -6.84 -9.21
CA TRP A 248 -5.42 -6.91 -10.10
C TRP A 248 -5.26 -5.65 -10.94
N THR A 249 -6.35 -5.13 -11.52
CA THR A 249 -6.34 -3.92 -12.34
C THR A 249 -5.80 -2.72 -11.57
N ARG A 250 -6.26 -2.53 -10.32
CA ARG A 250 -5.80 -1.43 -9.47
C ARG A 250 -4.30 -1.47 -9.14
N ASN A 251 -3.73 -2.67 -9.12
CA ASN A 251 -2.32 -2.89 -8.76
C ASN A 251 -1.38 -2.88 -9.98
N ASN A 252 -1.88 -3.17 -11.18
CA ASN A 252 -1.01 -3.48 -12.33
C ASN A 252 -1.25 -2.59 -13.56
N LEU A 253 -2.43 -1.96 -13.70
CA LEU A 253 -2.62 -0.94 -14.73
C LEU A 253 -2.09 0.41 -14.26
N GLN A 254 -1.63 1.23 -15.22
CA GLN A 254 -1.15 2.58 -14.89
C GLN A 254 -2.32 3.39 -14.32
N PRO A 255 -2.13 4.05 -13.17
CA PRO A 255 -3.17 4.87 -12.57
C PRO A 255 -3.54 6.01 -13.51
N THR A 256 -4.82 6.32 -13.60
CA THR A 256 -5.28 7.49 -14.37
C THR A 256 -4.68 8.80 -13.83
N PRO A 257 -4.48 9.85 -14.66
CA PRO A 257 -3.77 11.07 -14.26
C PRO A 257 -4.34 11.74 -13.00
N GLY A 258 -5.66 11.73 -12.84
CA GLY A 258 -6.34 12.27 -11.65
C GLY A 258 -6.12 11.44 -10.38
N GLU A 259 -5.76 10.16 -10.49
CA GLU A 259 -5.40 9.33 -9.34
C GLU A 259 -3.93 9.45 -8.97
N ALA A 260 -3.04 9.62 -9.95
CA ALA A 260 -1.63 9.87 -9.67
C ALA A 260 -1.45 11.12 -8.81
N THR A 261 -2.25 12.17 -9.06
CA THR A 261 -2.29 13.38 -8.23
C THR A 261 -2.89 13.12 -6.85
N GLU A 262 -4.03 12.43 -6.74
CA GLU A 262 -4.63 12.10 -5.43
C GLU A 262 -3.76 11.19 -4.57
N ARG A 263 -3.12 10.17 -5.16
CA ARG A 263 -2.17 9.29 -4.46
C ARG A 263 -0.98 10.10 -3.96
N ARG A 264 -0.43 10.97 -4.81
CA ARG A 264 0.67 11.86 -4.43
C ARG A 264 0.26 12.82 -3.31
N GLU A 265 -0.95 13.37 -3.34
CA GLU A 265 -1.46 14.25 -2.29
C GLU A 265 -1.64 13.50 -0.96
N ARG A 266 -2.20 12.28 -0.98
CA ARG A 266 -2.31 11.42 0.21
C ARG A 266 -0.94 11.03 0.75
N GLN A 267 0.02 10.71 -0.12
CA GLN A 267 1.40 10.42 0.26
C GLN A 267 2.06 11.64 0.93
N ILE A 268 1.98 12.82 0.29
CA ILE A 268 2.52 14.08 0.83
C ILE A 268 1.86 14.40 2.17
N ARG A 269 0.54 14.26 2.30
CA ARG A 269 -0.17 14.52 3.55
C ARG A 269 0.26 13.55 4.66
N THR A 270 0.41 12.27 4.35
CA THR A 270 0.84 11.26 5.32
C THR A 270 2.28 11.52 5.78
N LEU A 271 3.18 11.84 4.86
CA LEU A 271 4.55 12.25 5.17
C LEU A 271 4.57 13.54 6.01
N ALA A 272 3.80 14.55 5.61
CA ALA A 272 3.72 15.81 6.33
C ALA A 272 3.26 15.59 7.79
N ILE A 273 2.26 14.73 8.02
CA ILE A 273 1.82 14.37 9.36
C ILE A 273 2.93 13.64 10.13
N GLY A 274 3.57 12.62 9.54
CA GLY A 274 4.65 11.86 10.18
C GLY A 274 5.86 12.74 10.54
N CYS A 275 6.27 13.62 9.63
CA CYS A 275 7.33 14.59 9.86
C CYS A 275 6.95 15.62 10.93
N SER A 276 5.71 16.11 10.93
CA SER A 276 5.24 17.08 11.93
C SER A 276 5.21 16.48 13.33
N ILE A 277 4.73 15.25 13.49
CA ILE A 277 4.74 14.54 14.77
C ILE A 277 6.17 14.31 15.24
N THR A 278 7.06 13.87 14.34
CA THR A 278 8.49 13.69 14.65
C THR A 278 9.14 14.99 15.12
N LEU A 279 8.88 16.09 14.42
CA LEU A 279 9.43 17.41 14.74
C LEU A 279 8.86 17.95 16.06
N LEU A 280 7.58 17.71 16.36
CA LEU A 280 6.97 18.07 17.65
C LEU A 280 7.55 17.24 18.81
N LEU A 281 7.74 15.93 18.62
CA LEU A 281 8.30 15.06 19.65
C LEU A 281 9.79 15.36 19.90
N PHE A 282 10.58 15.50 18.83
CA PHE A 282 12.00 15.83 18.92
C PHE A 282 12.21 17.27 19.41
N GLY A 283 11.47 18.24 18.89
CA GLY A 283 11.51 19.63 19.34
C GLY A 283 11.06 19.76 20.79
N GLY A 284 10.00 19.06 21.19
CA GLY A 284 9.55 18.96 22.57
C GLY A 284 10.62 18.37 23.49
N PHE A 285 11.26 17.27 23.08
CA PHE A 285 12.36 16.64 23.83
C PHE A 285 13.58 17.56 23.94
N ALA A 286 14.01 18.19 22.83
CA ALA A 286 15.15 19.09 22.81
C ALA A 286 14.91 20.33 23.68
N LEU A 287 13.70 20.90 23.66
CA LEU A 287 13.32 22.00 24.54
C LEU A 287 13.23 21.54 26.01
N TRP A 288 12.73 20.33 26.24
CA TRP A 288 12.62 19.70 27.56
C TRP A 288 13.99 19.40 28.19
N SER A 289 15.01 19.11 27.38
CA SER A 289 16.36 18.76 27.83
C SER A 289 17.35 19.93 27.81
N ARG A 290 16.91 21.17 27.55
CA ARG A 290 17.82 22.33 27.53
C ARG A 290 18.43 22.56 28.93
N PRO A 291 19.76 22.78 29.02
CA PRO A 291 20.36 23.27 30.25
C PRO A 291 19.80 24.67 30.56
N ARG A 292 19.72 24.99 31.85
CA ARG A 292 19.45 26.34 32.35
C ARG A 292 20.78 26.97 32.74
N GLU A 293 20.84 28.28 32.59
CA GLU A 293 21.98 29.10 32.95
C GLU A 293 21.52 30.08 34.04
N ALA A 294 22.32 30.23 35.07
CA ALA A 294 22.19 31.28 36.08
C ALA A 294 23.45 32.12 36.03
N ALA A 295 23.32 33.43 35.90
CA ALA A 295 24.44 34.33 35.66
C ALA A 295 24.30 35.58 36.50
N TRP A 296 25.37 35.96 37.19
CA TRP A 296 25.37 37.13 38.06
C TRP A 296 26.75 37.78 38.13
N ASP A 297 26.76 39.09 38.42
CA ASP A 297 27.99 39.87 38.53
C ASP A 297 28.26 40.23 40.00
N ALA A 298 29.46 39.93 40.50
CA ALA A 298 29.88 40.24 41.87
C ALA A 298 31.38 40.51 41.94
N GLY A 299 31.78 41.55 42.70
CA GLY A 299 33.20 41.84 42.98
C GLY A 299 34.09 42.07 41.74
N GLY A 300 33.52 42.56 40.62
CA GLY A 300 34.24 42.78 39.36
C GLY A 300 34.41 41.54 38.48
N CYS A 301 33.73 40.44 38.82
CA CYS A 301 33.67 39.21 38.04
C CYS A 301 32.23 38.84 37.69
N ARG A 302 32.04 38.25 36.51
CA ARG A 302 30.82 37.58 36.08
C ARG A 302 30.92 36.09 36.38
N TYR A 303 29.91 35.54 37.03
CA TYR A 303 29.81 34.13 37.36
C TYR A 303 28.63 33.54 36.61
N GLU A 304 28.81 32.36 36.04
CA GLU A 304 27.76 31.63 35.34
C GLU A 304 27.73 30.20 35.87
N ILE A 305 26.55 29.62 36.05
CA ILE A 305 26.39 28.20 36.35
C ILE A 305 25.42 27.63 35.33
N ASP A 306 25.92 26.68 34.54
CA ASP A 306 25.10 25.80 33.72
C ASP A 306 24.66 24.60 34.55
N TYR A 307 23.35 24.38 34.58
CA TYR A 307 22.76 23.28 35.33
C TYR A 307 21.60 22.66 34.56
N PRO A 308 21.31 21.36 34.78
CA PRO A 308 20.16 20.75 34.15
C PRO A 308 18.90 21.38 34.75
N GLY A 309 17.97 21.83 33.90
CA GLY A 309 16.69 22.35 34.36
C GLY A 309 15.82 21.30 35.07
N ARG A 310 16.17 20.01 34.95
CA ARG A 310 15.43 18.86 35.50
C ARG A 310 16.39 17.77 36.00
N ALA A 311 16.08 17.13 37.11
CA ALA A 311 16.85 16.01 37.64
C ALA A 311 15.95 14.95 38.28
N ALA A 312 16.42 13.69 38.24
CA ALA A 312 15.78 12.61 39.00
C ALA A 312 16.36 12.56 40.43
N PRO A 313 15.53 12.23 41.43
CA PRO A 313 15.98 12.13 42.81
C PRO A 313 17.06 11.05 42.94
N GLY A 314 18.15 11.38 43.63
CA GLY A 314 19.22 10.42 43.94
C GLY A 314 20.14 10.09 42.77
N VAL A 315 19.92 10.69 41.59
CA VAL A 315 20.83 10.60 40.44
C VAL A 315 21.86 11.72 40.52
N GLU A 316 23.12 11.38 40.28
CA GLU A 316 24.20 12.36 40.20
C GLU A 316 24.07 13.19 38.92
N VAL A 317 24.08 14.51 39.07
CA VAL A 317 24.05 15.47 37.98
C VAL A 317 25.27 16.38 38.05
N SER A 318 25.78 16.80 36.89
CA SER A 318 26.89 17.75 36.81
C SER A 318 26.37 19.19 36.71
N LEU A 319 26.85 20.06 37.58
CA LEU A 319 26.73 21.51 37.45
C LEU A 319 28.07 22.03 36.93
N TYR A 320 28.06 22.95 35.96
CA TYR A 320 29.28 23.56 35.46
C TYR A 320 29.29 25.02 35.86
N ALA A 321 30.24 25.40 36.70
CA ALA A 321 30.42 26.77 37.09
C ALA A 321 31.50 27.41 36.20
N PHE A 322 31.31 28.67 35.85
CA PHE A 322 32.22 29.51 35.07
C PHE A 322 32.44 30.85 35.82
N ARG A 323 33.64 31.42 35.68
CA ARG A 323 33.92 32.80 36.13
C ARG A 323 34.78 33.54 35.12
N THR A 324 34.38 34.78 34.88
CA THR A 324 35.09 35.72 34.02
C THR A 324 35.33 37.03 34.77
N CYS A 325 36.59 37.40 35.04
CA CYS A 325 36.95 38.63 35.77
C CYS A 325 37.63 39.65 34.85
N ALA A 326 37.37 40.94 35.05
CA ALA A 326 38.03 42.02 34.29
C ALA A 326 39.44 42.39 34.83
N GLY A 327 39.87 41.80 35.95
CA GLY A 327 41.15 42.05 36.63
C GLY A 327 41.56 40.86 37.52
N PRO A 328 42.67 40.96 38.28
CA PRO A 328 43.13 39.86 39.13
C PRO A 328 42.05 39.46 40.13
N PRO A 329 41.80 38.15 40.34
CA PRO A 329 40.68 37.69 41.14
C PRO A 329 40.80 38.19 42.58
N GLY A 330 39.74 38.80 43.10
CA GLY A 330 39.61 39.05 44.54
C GLY A 330 39.27 37.76 45.29
N ASP A 331 39.60 37.68 46.58
CA ASP A 331 39.31 36.54 47.48
C ASP A 331 37.80 36.42 47.82
N GLY A 332 36.95 36.39 46.79
CA GLY A 332 35.51 36.20 46.93
C GLY A 332 35.16 34.73 47.12
N GLU A 333 34.69 34.35 48.31
CA GLU A 333 34.17 33.01 48.56
C GLU A 333 32.80 32.83 47.89
N VAL A 334 32.68 31.88 46.95
CA VAL A 334 31.39 31.44 46.38
C VAL A 334 30.96 30.14 47.04
N ARG A 335 29.78 30.13 47.65
CA ARG A 335 29.22 28.98 48.36
C ARG A 335 27.89 28.56 47.75
N LEU A 336 27.80 27.30 47.34
CA LEU A 336 26.55 26.65 46.96
C LEU A 336 25.94 25.97 48.17
N ARG A 337 24.66 26.25 48.44
CA ARG A 337 23.95 25.70 49.60
C ARG A 337 22.56 25.22 49.20
N ALA A 338 22.20 24.02 49.66
CA ALA A 338 20.82 23.54 49.52
C ALA A 338 19.86 24.35 50.40
N ARG A 339 18.75 24.79 49.80
CA ARG A 339 17.68 25.49 50.53
C ARG A 339 16.87 24.51 51.39
N ALA A 340 16.25 25.01 52.46
CA ALA A 340 15.40 24.21 53.33
C ALA A 340 14.30 23.45 52.53
N GLY A 341 14.33 22.11 52.60
CA GLY A 341 13.46 21.21 51.85
C GLY A 341 14.13 20.47 50.68
N THR A 342 15.37 20.85 50.33
CA THR A 342 16.24 20.14 49.38
C THR A 342 17.38 19.48 50.15
N LEU A 343 17.62 18.18 49.91
CA LEU A 343 18.84 17.51 50.36
C LEU A 343 19.79 17.42 49.16
N ALA A 344 20.89 18.16 49.19
CA ALA A 344 21.93 18.07 48.16
C ALA A 344 23.20 17.46 48.76
N GLN A 345 23.87 16.62 47.99
CA GLN A 345 25.25 16.20 48.23
C GLN A 345 26.11 16.79 47.12
N LEU A 346 26.95 17.77 47.46
CA LEU A 346 27.69 18.59 46.51
C LEU A 346 29.20 18.28 46.57
N GLY A 347 29.82 18.19 45.39
CA GLY A 347 31.26 17.98 45.22
C GLY A 347 31.73 16.58 45.61
N ALA A 348 33.03 16.33 45.44
CA ALA A 348 33.63 15.01 45.70
C ALA A 348 33.45 14.51 47.15
N GLN A 349 33.28 15.43 48.11
CA GLN A 349 33.09 15.11 49.53
C GLN A 349 31.61 14.92 49.92
N LYS A 350 30.67 15.06 48.98
CA LYS A 350 29.22 14.86 49.18
C LYS A 350 28.66 15.66 50.36
N ALA A 351 29.09 16.91 50.49
CA ALA A 351 28.71 17.80 51.58
C ALA A 351 27.38 18.53 51.28
N PRO A 352 26.60 18.94 52.30
CA PRO A 352 25.34 19.68 52.12
C PRO A 352 25.53 21.13 51.63
N SER A 353 26.77 21.63 51.66
CA SER A 353 27.20 22.89 51.08
C SER A 353 28.60 22.74 50.53
N LEU A 354 28.89 23.38 49.40
CA LEU A 354 30.22 23.38 48.78
C LEU A 354 30.72 24.81 48.69
N VAL A 355 31.93 25.04 49.16
CA VAL A 355 32.66 26.28 48.94
C VAL A 355 33.58 26.10 47.75
N LEU A 356 33.44 26.96 46.75
CA LEU A 356 34.30 27.01 45.58
C LEU A 356 35.50 27.91 45.96
N HIS A 357 36.63 27.27 46.27
CA HIS A 357 37.87 27.97 46.64
C HIS A 357 38.81 28.13 45.44
N ASP A 358 39.43 29.31 45.35
CA ASP A 358 40.36 29.74 44.30
C ASP A 358 41.76 29.08 44.31
N LYS A 359 41.99 28.03 45.10
CA LYS A 359 43.36 27.53 45.32
C LYS A 359 43.91 26.74 44.13
N GLY A 360 44.60 27.45 43.23
CA GLY A 360 45.69 26.89 42.43
C GLY A 360 45.53 26.89 40.92
N LEU A 361 44.49 27.52 40.36
CA LEU A 361 44.30 27.61 38.90
C LEU A 361 44.16 29.08 38.48
N PRO A 362 45.03 29.61 37.60
CA PRO A 362 44.78 30.88 36.96
C PRO A 362 43.60 30.67 36.00
N ASP A 363 42.48 31.33 36.29
CA ASP A 363 41.22 31.29 35.56
C ASP A 363 40.57 29.90 35.46
N TRP A 364 39.64 29.58 36.37
CA TRP A 364 38.72 28.46 36.16
C TRP A 364 37.73 28.83 35.07
N GLN A 365 38.13 28.62 33.82
CA GLN A 365 37.22 28.77 32.70
C GLN A 365 36.02 27.81 32.81
N GLN A 366 36.13 26.69 33.54
CA GLN A 366 35.02 25.77 33.83
C GLN A 366 35.36 24.84 35.01
N GLN A 367 34.48 24.75 36.01
CA GLN A 367 34.56 23.76 37.09
C GLN A 367 33.32 22.86 37.09
N GLU A 368 33.51 21.55 36.94
CA GLU A 368 32.45 20.56 37.08
C GLU A 368 32.21 20.22 38.56
N ILE A 369 30.96 20.29 38.98
CA ILE A 369 30.50 20.04 40.35
C ILE A 369 29.48 18.90 40.31
N PRO A 370 29.84 17.69 40.75
CA PRO A 370 28.87 16.61 40.89
C PRO A 370 27.90 16.95 42.04
N ALA A 371 26.62 16.76 41.78
CA ALA A 371 25.54 17.03 42.72
C ALA A 371 24.55 15.87 42.73
N VAL A 372 24.22 15.33 43.89
CA VAL A 372 23.09 14.40 44.06
C VAL A 372 21.96 15.13 44.76
N LEU A 373 20.84 15.30 44.08
CA LEU A 373 19.69 16.05 44.59
C LEU A 373 18.60 15.07 45.04
N ASN A 374 18.12 15.25 46.28
CA ASN A 374 17.03 14.47 46.87
C ASN A 374 15.98 15.43 47.43
N GLY A 375 14.71 15.13 47.15
CA GLY A 375 13.59 15.98 47.53
C GLY A 375 12.84 15.33 48.68
N LEU A 376 12.56 16.08 49.74
CA LEU A 376 11.67 15.65 50.82
C LEU A 376 10.19 15.85 50.40
N GLY A 377 9.78 15.23 49.29
CA GLY A 377 8.40 15.30 48.77
C GLY A 377 8.05 16.57 47.98
N ARG A 378 9.05 17.36 47.54
CA ARG A 378 8.85 18.54 46.67
C ARG A 378 9.06 18.20 45.19
N SER A 379 8.38 18.94 44.32
CA SER A 379 8.51 18.86 42.86
C SER A 379 9.66 19.71 42.29
N ARG A 380 10.48 20.35 43.14
CA ARG A 380 11.62 21.19 42.76
C ARG A 380 12.75 21.08 43.78
N PHE A 381 13.98 21.12 43.29
CA PHE A 381 15.21 21.26 44.08
C PHE A 381 15.73 22.68 43.91
N GLU A 382 16.08 23.32 45.03
CA GLU A 382 16.56 24.70 45.06
C GLU A 382 17.94 24.76 45.71
N LEU A 383 18.91 25.33 44.99
CA LEU A 383 20.26 25.61 45.48
C LEU A 383 20.48 27.13 45.48
N ASP A 384 20.79 27.70 46.63
CA ASP A 384 21.14 29.11 46.75
C ASP A 384 22.64 29.29 46.50
N VAL A 385 22.98 30.25 45.65
CA VAL A 385 24.34 30.72 45.45
C VAL A 385 24.60 31.89 46.41
N ILE A 386 25.69 31.83 47.17
CA ILE A 386 26.08 32.89 48.11
C ILE A 386 27.49 33.36 47.74
N VAL A 387 27.69 34.67 47.55
CA VAL A 387 28.99 35.24 47.18
C VAL A 387 29.40 36.28 48.21
N GLY A 388 30.56 36.10 48.85
CA GLY A 388 31.07 37.06 49.84
C GLY A 388 30.15 37.30 51.04
N GLY A 389 29.20 36.40 51.30
CA GLY A 389 28.18 36.53 52.35
C GLY A 389 26.85 37.14 51.89
N GLU A 390 26.75 37.62 50.66
CA GLU A 390 25.49 38.11 50.07
C GLU A 390 24.77 37.00 49.29
N ALA A 391 23.43 37.03 49.30
CA ALA A 391 22.61 36.11 48.54
C ALA A 391 22.68 36.45 47.04
N GLY A 392 23.18 35.52 46.24
CA GLY A 392 23.16 35.58 44.77
C GLY A 392 21.87 34.98 44.20
N GLU A 393 21.99 34.28 43.08
CA GLU A 393 20.86 33.65 42.38
C GLU A 393 20.48 32.27 42.97
N THR A 394 19.20 31.90 42.87
CA THR A 394 18.72 30.55 43.27
C THR A 394 18.57 29.67 42.04
N LEU A 395 19.32 28.57 41.98
CA LEU A 395 19.20 27.55 40.93
C LEU A 395 17.97 26.70 41.21
N THR A 396 17.06 26.61 40.23
CA THR A 396 15.82 25.83 40.35
C THR A 396 15.82 24.64 39.40
N VAL A 397 15.92 23.43 39.95
CA VAL A 397 15.89 22.18 39.19
C VAL A 397 14.55 21.51 39.41
N ASP A 398 13.75 21.34 38.35
CA ASP A 398 12.45 20.68 38.46
C ASP A 398 12.64 19.16 38.67
N TYR A 399 11.78 18.56 39.51
CA TYR A 399 11.75 17.12 39.72
C TYR A 399 11.26 16.42 38.44
N ASP A 400 12.06 15.50 37.92
CA ASP A 400 11.66 14.69 36.78
C ASP A 400 12.29 13.29 36.85
N TRP A 401 11.46 12.28 37.12
CA TRP A 401 11.92 10.88 37.20
C TRP A 401 12.47 10.38 35.86
N LEU A 402 12.05 10.96 34.73
CA LEU A 402 12.56 10.60 33.40
C LEU A 402 13.99 11.09 33.17
N ALA A 403 14.47 12.09 33.93
CA ALA A 403 15.85 12.57 33.82
C ALA A 403 16.88 11.52 34.32
N GLY A 404 16.43 10.56 35.14
CA GLY A 404 17.24 9.44 35.65
C GLY A 404 17.28 8.21 34.75
N VAL A 405 16.60 8.27 33.60
CA VAL A 405 16.63 7.21 32.59
C VAL A 405 18.05 7.14 31.98
N PRO A 406 18.65 5.93 31.83
CA PRO A 406 20.00 5.78 31.29
C PRO A 406 20.19 6.51 29.95
N GLU A 407 21.39 7.00 29.67
CA GLU A 407 21.72 7.69 28.41
C GLU A 407 21.34 6.88 27.15
N LEU A 408 21.43 5.56 27.23
CA LEU A 408 21.01 4.68 26.15
C LEU A 408 19.49 4.74 25.91
N ALA A 409 18.69 4.83 26.97
CA ALA A 409 17.24 4.97 26.86
C ALA A 409 16.80 6.38 26.44
N LYS A 410 17.54 7.44 26.79
CA LYS A 410 17.34 8.79 26.20
C LYS A 410 17.61 8.79 24.69
N LYS A 411 18.70 8.15 24.24
CA LYS A 411 18.99 7.95 22.81
C LYS A 411 17.90 7.12 22.14
N LEU A 412 17.37 6.09 22.80
CA LEU A 412 16.25 5.31 22.28
C LEU A 412 14.96 6.11 22.18
N ILE A 413 14.67 7.03 23.11
CA ILE A 413 13.51 7.94 23.01
C ILE A 413 13.68 8.91 21.82
N ALA A 414 14.88 9.44 21.63
CA ALA A 414 15.20 10.28 20.46
C ALA A 414 15.07 9.49 19.15
N VAL A 415 15.52 8.23 19.09
CA VAL A 415 15.31 7.35 17.93
C VAL A 415 13.84 6.97 17.76
N ALA A 416 13.12 6.75 18.85
CA ALA A 416 11.70 6.45 18.83
C ALA A 416 10.87 7.62 18.30
N SER A 417 11.33 8.86 18.48
CA SER A 417 10.69 10.04 17.90
C SER A 417 10.71 10.04 16.36
N ALA A 418 11.60 9.29 15.71
CA ALA A 418 11.66 9.13 14.26
C ALA A 418 10.77 7.99 13.73
N ILE A 419 10.22 7.14 14.60
CA ILE A 419 9.33 6.03 14.23
C ILE A 419 8.07 6.51 13.50
N PRO A 420 7.38 7.60 13.91
CA PRO A 420 6.23 8.13 13.19
C PRO A 420 6.55 8.52 11.73
N ALA A 421 7.70 9.15 11.47
CA ALA A 421 8.14 9.46 10.11
C ALA A 421 8.46 8.18 9.31
N ALA A 422 9.12 7.19 9.93
CA ALA A 422 9.41 5.92 9.30
C ALA A 422 8.13 5.13 8.95
N ILE A 423 7.15 5.08 9.86
CA ILE A 423 5.83 4.47 9.62
C ILE A 423 5.08 5.25 8.53
N ALA A 424 5.09 6.58 8.57
CA ALA A 424 4.45 7.40 7.55
C ALA A 424 5.07 7.18 6.16
N ALA A 425 6.40 7.06 6.07
CA ALA A 425 7.10 6.73 4.83
C ALA A 425 6.73 5.31 4.34
N LEU A 426 6.66 4.33 5.25
CA LEU A 426 6.20 2.98 4.94
C LEU A 426 4.74 2.92 4.51
N LEU A 427 3.87 3.78 5.05
CA LEU A 427 2.46 3.87 4.63
C LEU A 427 2.30 4.62 3.30
N ALA A 428 3.08 5.68 3.08
CA ALA A 428 3.05 6.46 1.85
C ALA A 428 3.63 5.69 0.65
N TYR A 429 4.74 4.98 0.87
CA TYR A 429 5.46 4.28 -0.19
C TYR A 429 5.40 2.76 -0.05
N GLY A 430 4.55 2.23 0.82
CA GLY A 430 4.50 0.80 1.13
C GLY A 430 4.28 -0.05 -0.12
N GLU A 431 3.35 0.33 -0.98
CA GLU A 431 3.09 -0.40 -2.23
C GLU A 431 4.25 -0.31 -3.22
N GLU A 432 4.87 0.86 -3.35
CA GLU A 432 6.02 1.08 -4.23
C GLU A 432 7.27 0.34 -3.75
N ILE A 433 7.60 0.42 -2.46
CA ILE A 433 8.71 -0.31 -1.83
C ILE A 433 8.47 -1.82 -1.93
N THR A 434 7.25 -2.29 -1.67
CA THR A 434 6.92 -3.72 -1.78
C THR A 434 7.04 -4.20 -3.23
N ALA A 435 6.63 -3.39 -4.20
CA ALA A 435 6.80 -3.68 -5.62
C ALA A 435 8.30 -3.68 -6.03
N LEU A 436 9.10 -2.76 -5.50
CA LEU A 436 10.54 -2.64 -5.78
C LEU A 436 11.34 -3.79 -5.15
N VAL A 437 11.05 -4.13 -3.90
CA VAL A 437 11.61 -5.28 -3.18
C VAL A 437 11.21 -6.57 -3.90
N ARG A 438 9.97 -6.73 -4.35
CA ARG A 438 9.57 -7.90 -5.14
C ARG A 438 10.21 -7.96 -6.52
N ARG A 439 10.50 -6.82 -7.17
CA ARG A 439 11.28 -6.82 -8.43
C ARG A 439 12.74 -7.21 -8.22
N LEU A 440 13.33 -6.78 -7.10
CA LEU A 440 14.73 -7.06 -6.76
C LEU A 440 14.93 -8.50 -6.24
N PHE A 441 13.97 -9.03 -5.49
CA PHE A 441 14.10 -10.31 -4.77
C PHE A 441 13.10 -11.40 -5.21
N GLY A 442 12.16 -11.10 -6.11
CA GLY A 442 11.14 -12.04 -6.62
C GLY A 442 11.51 -12.79 -7.90
N ARG A 443 12.76 -12.67 -8.38
CA ARG A 443 13.34 -13.62 -9.33
C ARG A 443 14.06 -14.73 -8.57
N GLN A 444 13.32 -15.68 -8.03
CA GLN A 444 13.80 -17.03 -7.72
C GLN A 444 12.74 -18.06 -8.07
#